data_AF-A0A650CJ29-F1
#
_entry.id   AF-A0A650CJ29-F1
#
_cell.length_a   1.000
_cell.length_b   1.000
_cell.length_c   1.000
_cell.angle_alpha   90.00
_cell.angle_beta   90.00
_cell.angle_gamma   90.00
#
_symmetry.space_group_name_H-M   'P 1'
#
loop_
_entity.id
_entity.type
_entity.pdbx_description
1 polymer ?
#
loop_
_entity_poly.entity_id
_entity_poly.type
_entity_poly.pdbx_seq_one_letter_code
_entity_poly.pdbx_strand_id
1 'polypeptide(L)'
;MDYIKVAENLGFSKDLIVNIYKKISGGYYISLYYAKSPILYALDQWPKKYLGKKFLLWYNSSFDSEIDKIISLFVTLDVKILHRVASILIKQENQDRKEEDDINDVFEEMKKTAEKYGFTYYPQRIEIVVKNSLINELVNDIFHIREREIKNDLYTILGEIAYESEYLTKIKEEKNWIRAIDRKNILKALYLEGKLEEFLSQEKIKIRYLIASRTLIFDKLLLTKGIKETLNDIKDLKNEELKNEVEKLTTEINKRVSYF
;
A
#
# COMPACT_ATOMS: atom_id res chain seq x y z
N MET A 1 -3.92 15.38 -10.55
CA MET A 1 -4.41 14.53 -11.67
C MET A 1 -4.97 13.25 -11.05
N ASP A 2 -5.93 12.56 -11.66
CA ASP A 2 -6.34 11.22 -11.22
C ASP A 2 -6.41 10.27 -12.42
N TYR A 3 -6.65 8.98 -12.17
CA TYR A 3 -6.74 7.98 -13.25
C TYR A 3 -7.84 8.29 -14.26
N ILE A 4 -8.90 8.97 -13.81
CA ILE A 4 -10.03 9.34 -14.67
C ILE A 4 -9.54 10.31 -15.73
N LYS A 5 -8.86 11.39 -15.33
CA LYS A 5 -8.30 12.38 -16.25
C LYS A 5 -7.27 11.78 -17.22
N VAL A 6 -6.44 10.85 -16.74
CA VAL A 6 -5.46 10.16 -17.62
C VAL A 6 -6.20 9.32 -18.67
N ALA A 7 -7.26 8.62 -18.29
CA ALA A 7 -8.06 7.83 -19.21
C ALA A 7 -8.86 8.70 -20.21
N GLU A 8 -9.46 9.81 -19.74
CA GLU A 8 -10.16 10.77 -20.61
C GLU A 8 -9.20 11.35 -21.66
N ASN A 9 -7.96 11.68 -21.27
CA ASN A 9 -6.93 12.17 -22.19
C ASN A 9 -6.50 11.14 -23.26
N LEU A 10 -6.76 9.85 -23.03
CA LEU A 10 -6.55 8.76 -23.98
C LEU A 10 -7.79 8.47 -24.84
N GLY A 11 -8.88 9.22 -24.65
CA GLY A 11 -10.09 9.15 -25.47
C GLY A 11 -11.15 8.15 -24.98
N PHE A 12 -11.00 7.58 -23.77
CA PHE A 12 -12.00 6.67 -23.22
C PHE A 12 -13.27 7.40 -22.76
N SER A 13 -14.42 6.72 -22.82
CA SER A 13 -15.69 7.28 -22.36
C SER A 13 -15.69 7.51 -20.84
N LYS A 14 -15.98 8.75 -20.42
CA LYS A 14 -16.01 9.15 -19.00
C LYS A 14 -16.91 8.25 -18.15
N ASP A 15 -18.09 7.90 -18.65
CA ASP A 15 -19.04 7.08 -17.90
C ASP A 15 -18.49 5.68 -17.64
N LEU A 16 -17.82 5.10 -18.64
CA LEU A 16 -17.18 3.79 -18.53
C LEU A 16 -16.00 3.85 -17.54
N ILE A 17 -15.15 4.87 -17.66
CA ILE A 17 -14.02 5.11 -16.77
C ILE A 17 -14.49 5.21 -15.32
N VAL A 18 -15.47 6.08 -15.04
CA VAL A 18 -16.00 6.31 -13.68
C VAL A 18 -16.60 5.03 -13.12
N ASN A 19 -17.30 4.25 -13.94
CA ASN A 19 -17.88 2.98 -13.50
C ASN A 19 -16.77 2.00 -13.07
N ILE A 20 -15.75 1.77 -13.92
CA ILE A 20 -14.62 0.87 -13.60
C ILE A 20 -13.88 1.37 -12.35
N TYR A 21 -13.58 2.66 -12.30
CA TYR A 21 -12.89 3.30 -11.19
C TYR A 21 -13.61 3.06 -9.85
N LYS A 22 -14.94 3.14 -9.82
CA LYS A 22 -15.74 2.80 -8.63
C LYS A 22 -15.62 1.32 -8.27
N LYS A 23 -15.64 0.40 -9.25
CA LYS A 23 -15.54 -1.05 -9.00
C LYS A 23 -14.21 -1.46 -8.39
N ILE A 24 -13.12 -0.81 -8.77
CA ILE A 24 -11.78 -1.05 -8.22
C ILE A 24 -11.44 -0.12 -7.03
N SER A 25 -12.42 0.67 -6.57
CA SER A 25 -12.25 1.65 -5.47
C SER A 25 -11.06 2.58 -5.70
N GLY A 26 -10.96 3.13 -6.90
CA GLY A 26 -9.94 4.10 -7.31
C GLY A 26 -8.52 3.54 -7.53
N GLY A 27 -8.34 2.21 -7.50
CA GLY A 27 -7.01 1.58 -7.61
C GLY A 27 -6.17 1.75 -6.34
N TYR A 28 -4.87 1.47 -6.45
CA TYR A 28 -3.93 1.62 -5.34
C TYR A 28 -3.38 3.03 -5.22
N TYR A 29 -3.27 3.82 -6.30
CA TYR A 29 -2.88 5.23 -6.27
C TYR A 29 -3.73 6.02 -5.26
N ILE A 30 -5.06 5.91 -5.33
CA ILE A 30 -5.96 6.57 -4.37
C ILE A 30 -5.77 6.07 -2.95
N SER A 31 -5.50 4.77 -2.81
CA SER A 31 -5.30 4.18 -1.48
C SER A 31 -4.02 4.69 -0.84
N LEU A 32 -2.96 4.86 -1.62
CA LEU A 32 -1.70 5.47 -1.19
C LEU A 32 -1.84 6.96 -0.94
N TYR A 33 -2.54 7.68 -1.83
CA TYR A 33 -2.70 9.13 -1.75
C TYR A 33 -3.43 9.56 -0.48
N TYR A 34 -4.44 8.81 -0.05
CA TYR A 34 -5.19 9.09 1.18
C TYR A 34 -4.77 8.23 2.37
N ALA A 35 -3.74 7.39 2.24
CA ALA A 35 -3.28 6.57 3.35
C ALA A 35 -2.71 7.44 4.47
N LYS A 36 -3.05 7.08 5.70
CA LYS A 36 -2.27 7.49 6.88
C LYS A 36 -1.03 6.62 7.00
N SER A 37 -0.03 7.11 7.71
CA SER A 37 1.15 6.31 8.03
C SER A 37 0.77 5.06 8.84
N PRO A 38 1.27 3.87 8.47
CA PRO A 38 2.25 3.60 7.39
C PRO A 38 1.62 3.54 6.00
N ILE A 39 2.00 4.43 5.08
CA ILE A 39 1.37 4.62 3.77
C ILE A 39 1.37 3.33 2.95
N LEU A 40 2.52 2.64 2.90
CA LEU A 40 2.67 1.43 2.11
C LEU A 40 1.90 0.23 2.66
N TYR A 41 1.35 0.30 3.88
CA TYR A 41 0.43 -0.72 4.38
C TYR A 41 -0.85 -0.81 3.53
N ALA A 42 -1.20 0.26 2.77
CA ALA A 42 -2.26 0.21 1.78
C ALA A 42 -2.05 -0.86 0.68
N LEU A 43 -0.81 -1.30 0.48
CA LEU A 43 -0.44 -2.36 -0.47
C LEU A 43 -0.50 -3.76 0.14
N ASP A 44 -0.78 -3.91 1.44
CA ASP A 44 -0.70 -5.21 2.11
C ASP A 44 -1.59 -6.26 1.45
N GLN A 45 -2.70 -5.85 0.84
CA GLN A 45 -3.61 -6.75 0.15
C GLN A 45 -3.44 -6.70 -1.36
N TRP A 46 -2.32 -6.21 -1.92
CA TRP A 46 -2.07 -6.24 -3.36
C TRP A 46 -2.16 -7.67 -3.94
N PRO A 47 -2.78 -7.90 -5.12
CA PRO A 47 -3.55 -6.96 -5.96
C PRO A 47 -5.09 -7.07 -5.77
N LYS A 48 -5.57 -7.40 -4.57
CA LYS A 48 -6.97 -7.75 -4.24
C LYS A 48 -8.05 -6.77 -4.75
N LYS A 49 -7.74 -5.48 -4.92
CA LYS A 49 -8.69 -4.51 -5.51
C LYS A 49 -9.16 -4.92 -6.90
N TYR A 50 -8.30 -5.62 -7.63
CA TYR A 50 -8.55 -6.14 -8.97
C TYR A 50 -9.10 -7.58 -8.97
N LEU A 51 -9.16 -8.23 -7.81
CA LEU A 51 -9.54 -9.65 -7.68
C LEU A 51 -10.89 -9.85 -6.99
N GLY A 52 -11.59 -8.76 -6.65
CA GLY A 52 -12.84 -8.83 -5.91
C GLY A 52 -13.91 -9.60 -6.67
N LYS A 53 -14.55 -10.59 -6.01
CA LYS A 53 -15.63 -11.39 -6.62
C LYS A 53 -16.73 -10.53 -7.26
N LYS A 54 -17.12 -9.42 -6.63
CA LYS A 54 -18.11 -8.48 -7.15
C LYS A 54 -17.64 -7.77 -8.43
N PHE A 55 -16.36 -7.44 -8.52
CA PHE A 55 -15.76 -6.83 -9.71
C PHE A 55 -15.73 -7.83 -10.86
N LEU A 56 -15.23 -9.05 -10.61
CA LEU A 56 -15.16 -10.10 -11.63
C LEU A 56 -16.56 -10.55 -12.13
N LEU A 57 -17.55 -10.63 -11.23
CA LEU A 57 -18.93 -10.89 -11.62
C LEU A 57 -19.49 -9.81 -12.54
N TRP A 58 -19.27 -8.53 -12.19
CA TRP A 58 -19.69 -7.39 -13.02
C TRP A 58 -18.99 -7.39 -14.38
N TYR A 59 -17.69 -7.69 -14.40
CA TYR A 59 -16.92 -7.81 -15.63
C TYR A 59 -17.50 -8.90 -16.53
N ASN A 60 -17.79 -10.08 -15.97
CA ASN A 60 -18.35 -11.21 -16.70
C ASN A 60 -19.73 -10.92 -17.31
N SER A 61 -20.52 -10.00 -16.74
CA SER A 61 -21.82 -9.58 -17.29
C SER A 61 -21.73 -8.39 -18.26
N SER A 62 -20.57 -7.71 -18.33
CA SER A 62 -20.40 -6.44 -19.05
C SER A 62 -19.20 -6.48 -20.00
N PHE A 63 -18.72 -7.67 -20.36
CA PHE A 63 -17.47 -7.87 -21.11
C PHE A 63 -17.41 -6.99 -22.38
N ASP A 64 -16.37 -6.16 -22.45
CA ASP A 64 -16.06 -5.29 -23.59
C ASP A 64 -14.53 -5.06 -23.65
N SER A 65 -13.97 -5.05 -24.87
CA SER A 65 -12.58 -4.70 -25.13
C SER A 65 -12.15 -3.32 -24.61
N GLU A 66 -13.05 -2.35 -24.51
CA GLU A 66 -12.75 -1.03 -23.93
C GLU A 66 -12.54 -1.11 -22.41
N ILE A 67 -13.25 -2.01 -21.73
CA ILE A 67 -13.07 -2.27 -20.29
C ILE A 67 -11.67 -2.85 -20.03
N ASP A 68 -11.23 -3.79 -20.86
CA ASP A 68 -9.88 -4.35 -20.78
C ASP A 68 -8.79 -3.30 -20.92
N LYS A 69 -8.99 -2.33 -21.84
CA LYS A 69 -8.07 -1.21 -22.00
C LYS A 69 -8.03 -0.36 -20.73
N ILE A 70 -9.17 0.04 -20.19
CA ILE A 70 -9.20 0.90 -19.00
C ILE A 70 -8.60 0.18 -17.77
N ILE A 71 -8.88 -1.12 -17.60
CA ILE A 71 -8.28 -1.91 -16.52
C ILE A 71 -6.76 -2.02 -16.71
N SER A 72 -6.30 -2.30 -17.93
CA SER A 72 -4.87 -2.33 -18.26
C SER A 72 -4.19 -1.02 -17.95
N LEU A 73 -4.82 0.10 -18.31
CA LEU A 73 -4.31 1.43 -17.99
C LEU A 73 -4.16 1.61 -16.48
N PHE A 74 -5.19 1.28 -15.69
CA PHE A 74 -5.16 1.48 -14.24
C PHE A 74 -4.12 0.62 -13.54
N VAL A 75 -4.00 -0.66 -13.92
CA VAL A 75 -2.96 -1.56 -13.41
C VAL A 75 -1.58 -1.04 -13.79
N THR A 76 -1.37 -0.65 -15.06
CA THR A 76 -0.10 -0.08 -15.53
C THR A 76 0.25 1.20 -14.75
N LEU A 77 -0.70 2.09 -14.51
CA LEU A 77 -0.46 3.30 -13.73
C LEU A 77 -0.07 2.96 -12.29
N ASP A 78 -0.78 2.04 -11.62
CA ASP A 78 -0.47 1.64 -10.24
C ASP A 78 0.96 1.11 -10.13
N VAL A 79 1.34 0.18 -11.02
CA VAL A 79 2.67 -0.43 -11.02
C VAL A 79 3.75 0.62 -11.33
N LYS A 80 3.58 1.41 -12.40
CA LYS A 80 4.57 2.43 -12.78
C LYS A 80 4.75 3.51 -11.73
N ILE A 81 3.69 3.90 -11.02
CA ILE A 81 3.79 4.87 -9.95
C ILE A 81 4.64 4.30 -8.81
N LEU A 82 4.39 3.06 -8.39
CA LEU A 82 5.15 2.42 -7.32
C LEU A 82 6.64 2.32 -7.65
N HIS A 83 6.97 1.78 -8.83
CA HIS A 83 8.35 1.60 -9.27
C HIS A 83 9.08 2.94 -9.41
N ARG A 84 8.47 3.93 -10.07
CA ARG A 84 9.10 5.24 -10.23
C ARG A 84 9.31 5.97 -8.91
N VAL A 85 8.36 5.90 -7.99
CA VAL A 85 8.53 6.51 -6.65
C VAL A 85 9.71 5.85 -5.93
N ALA A 86 9.82 4.51 -5.96
CA ALA A 86 10.94 3.79 -5.37
C ALA A 86 12.28 4.19 -6.00
N SER A 87 12.37 4.19 -7.33
CA SER A 87 13.55 4.64 -8.08
C SER A 87 14.00 6.04 -7.70
N ILE A 88 13.07 6.99 -7.59
CA ILE A 88 13.37 8.37 -7.17
C ILE A 88 13.90 8.40 -5.73
N LEU A 89 13.23 7.70 -4.79
CA LEU A 89 13.61 7.69 -3.38
C LEU A 89 15.00 7.12 -3.14
N ILE A 90 15.36 6.03 -3.83
CA ILE A 90 16.66 5.37 -3.66
C ILE A 90 17.73 5.82 -4.67
N LYS A 91 17.38 6.75 -5.58
CA LYS A 91 18.25 7.30 -6.63
C LYS A 91 18.84 6.21 -7.52
N GLN A 92 18.02 5.25 -7.92
CA GLN A 92 18.39 4.17 -8.84
C GLN A 92 17.53 4.23 -10.08
N GLU A 93 18.06 3.70 -11.19
CA GLU A 93 17.30 3.56 -12.42
C GLU A 93 16.11 2.62 -12.23
N ASN A 94 15.05 2.92 -12.97
CA ASN A 94 13.87 2.10 -13.02
C ASN A 94 14.13 0.81 -13.80
N GLN A 95 13.54 -0.29 -13.37
CA GLN A 95 13.65 -1.57 -14.08
C GLN A 95 12.37 -1.85 -14.86
N ASP A 96 12.30 -1.41 -16.12
CA ASP A 96 11.11 -1.58 -16.97
C ASP A 96 10.65 -3.03 -17.07
N ARG A 97 11.59 -3.99 -17.06
CA ARG A 97 11.27 -5.42 -17.03
C ARG A 97 10.51 -5.83 -15.77
N LYS A 98 10.83 -5.26 -14.61
CA LYS A 98 10.14 -5.56 -13.35
C LYS A 98 8.75 -4.94 -13.30
N GLU A 99 8.58 -3.73 -13.83
CA GLU A 99 7.24 -3.15 -14.02
C GLU A 99 6.36 -4.07 -14.86
N GLU A 100 6.92 -4.57 -15.96
CA GLU A 100 6.25 -5.44 -16.91
C GLU A 100 5.88 -6.80 -16.28
N ASP A 101 6.80 -7.42 -15.54
CA ASP A 101 6.55 -8.65 -14.78
C ASP A 101 5.44 -8.44 -13.75
N ASP A 102 5.47 -7.35 -12.98
CA ASP A 102 4.43 -7.03 -11.97
C ASP A 102 3.05 -6.76 -12.60
N ILE A 103 2.99 -6.13 -13.78
CA ILE A 103 1.73 -5.96 -14.52
C ILE A 103 1.18 -7.33 -14.94
N ASN A 104 2.02 -8.19 -15.51
CA ASN A 104 1.62 -9.53 -15.96
C ASN A 104 1.12 -10.39 -14.79
N ASP A 105 1.79 -10.31 -13.64
CA ASP A 105 1.37 -11.00 -12.42
C ASP A 105 -0.04 -10.60 -11.98
N VAL A 106 -0.41 -9.32 -12.06
CA VAL A 106 -1.77 -8.88 -11.71
C VAL A 106 -2.82 -9.53 -12.60
N PHE A 107 -2.60 -9.56 -13.92
CA PHE A 107 -3.52 -10.18 -14.87
C PHE A 107 -3.61 -11.69 -14.72
N GLU A 108 -2.48 -12.35 -14.43
CA GLU A 108 -2.47 -13.79 -14.15
C GLU A 108 -3.23 -14.12 -12.86
N GLU A 109 -3.12 -13.28 -11.82
CA GLU A 109 -3.92 -13.44 -10.59
C GLU A 109 -5.42 -13.17 -10.83
N MET A 110 -5.78 -12.22 -11.72
CA MET A 110 -7.17 -12.00 -12.14
C MET A 110 -7.74 -13.26 -12.81
N LYS A 111 -6.99 -13.85 -13.75
CA LYS A 111 -7.36 -15.11 -14.42
C LYS A 111 -7.58 -16.24 -13.42
N LYS A 112 -6.57 -16.54 -12.59
CA LYS A 112 -6.67 -17.60 -11.57
C LYS A 112 -7.85 -17.39 -10.63
N THR A 113 -8.10 -16.15 -10.23
CA THR A 113 -9.21 -15.82 -9.33
C THR A 113 -10.57 -15.98 -10.02
N ALA A 114 -10.68 -15.59 -11.28
CA ALA A 114 -11.90 -15.76 -12.07
C ALA A 114 -12.23 -17.24 -12.28
N GLU A 115 -11.24 -18.05 -12.66
CA GLU A 115 -11.37 -19.51 -12.81
C GLU A 115 -11.80 -20.16 -11.48
N LYS A 116 -11.20 -19.77 -10.37
CA LYS A 116 -11.58 -20.24 -9.03
C LYS A 116 -13.04 -19.94 -8.68
N TYR A 117 -13.60 -18.83 -9.18
CA TYR A 117 -15.01 -18.47 -8.99
C TYR A 117 -15.94 -19.01 -10.09
N GLY A 118 -15.42 -19.72 -11.09
CA GLY A 118 -16.19 -20.27 -12.20
C GLY A 118 -16.64 -19.22 -13.23
N PHE A 119 -15.95 -18.08 -13.34
CA PHE A 119 -16.24 -17.08 -14.36
C PHE A 119 -15.54 -17.41 -15.68
N THR A 120 -16.25 -17.21 -16.79
CA THR A 120 -15.75 -17.51 -18.15
C THR A 120 -14.91 -16.37 -18.70
N TYR A 121 -15.29 -15.13 -18.40
CA TYR A 121 -14.60 -13.92 -18.83
C TYR A 121 -13.85 -13.29 -17.66
N TYR A 122 -12.62 -12.85 -17.93
CA TYR A 122 -11.79 -12.08 -17.01
C TYR A 122 -11.02 -11.00 -17.78
N PRO A 123 -10.59 -9.92 -17.10
CA PRO A 123 -9.87 -8.85 -17.75
C PRO A 123 -8.61 -9.37 -18.44
N GLN A 124 -8.43 -9.02 -19.71
CA GLN A 124 -7.23 -9.33 -20.47
C GLN A 124 -6.28 -8.13 -20.44
N ARG A 125 -5.00 -8.46 -20.42
CA ARG A 125 -3.98 -7.44 -20.58
C ARG A 125 -3.98 -6.93 -22.02
N ILE A 126 -4.15 -5.62 -22.16
CA ILE A 126 -3.96 -4.90 -23.42
C ILE A 126 -2.79 -3.94 -23.24
N GLU A 127 -1.86 -3.94 -24.18
CA GLU A 127 -0.73 -3.02 -24.15
C GLU A 127 -1.22 -1.57 -24.31
N ILE A 128 -0.82 -0.69 -23.39
CA ILE A 128 -1.19 0.72 -23.40
C ILE A 128 0.04 1.58 -23.23
N VAL A 129 0.25 2.47 -24.21
CA VAL A 129 1.31 3.47 -24.17
C VAL A 129 0.78 4.72 -23.47
N VAL A 130 1.31 4.99 -22.27
CA VAL A 130 1.00 6.21 -21.50
C VAL A 130 2.18 7.16 -21.57
N LYS A 131 1.92 8.43 -21.92
CA LYS A 131 2.96 9.47 -21.93
C LYS A 131 3.53 9.66 -20.53
N ASN A 132 4.86 9.69 -20.43
CA ASN A 132 5.57 9.88 -19.15
C ASN A 132 5.14 11.14 -18.41
N SER A 133 4.81 12.23 -19.11
CA SER A 133 4.34 13.47 -18.49
C SER A 133 3.06 13.28 -17.66
N LEU A 134 2.13 12.44 -18.11
CA LEU A 134 0.88 12.15 -17.39
C LEU A 134 1.12 11.31 -16.12
N ILE A 135 2.13 10.42 -16.15
CA ILE A 135 2.51 9.59 -15.01
C ILE A 135 3.24 10.42 -13.95
N ASN A 136 4.09 11.36 -14.37
CA ASN A 136 4.96 12.11 -13.47
C ASN A 136 4.20 12.94 -12.44
N GLU A 137 3.03 13.49 -12.79
CA GLU A 137 2.20 14.21 -11.81
C GLU A 137 1.73 13.28 -10.68
N LEU A 138 1.25 12.08 -11.03
CA LEU A 138 0.80 11.07 -10.06
C LEU A 138 1.96 10.54 -9.21
N VAL A 139 3.14 10.37 -9.82
CA VAL A 139 4.38 9.98 -9.12
C VAL A 139 4.77 11.04 -8.10
N ASN A 140 4.74 12.32 -8.47
CA ASN A 140 5.11 13.40 -7.55
C ASN A 140 4.18 13.46 -6.33
N ASP A 141 2.88 13.26 -6.52
CA ASP A 141 1.92 13.21 -5.42
C ASP A 141 2.30 12.14 -4.38
N ILE A 142 2.53 10.90 -4.85
CA ILE A 142 2.88 9.79 -3.97
C ILE A 142 4.28 9.98 -3.37
N PHE A 143 5.24 10.45 -4.16
CA PHE A 143 6.60 10.76 -3.70
C PHE A 143 6.59 11.74 -2.53
N HIS A 144 5.86 12.86 -2.61
CA HIS A 144 5.81 13.84 -1.53
C HIS A 144 5.14 13.30 -0.25
N ILE A 145 4.13 12.44 -0.39
CA ILE A 145 3.46 11.80 0.75
C ILE A 145 4.42 10.81 1.43
N ARG A 146 5.13 9.99 0.65
CA ARG A 146 6.17 9.06 1.12
C ARG A 146 7.31 9.81 1.81
N GLU A 147 7.82 10.86 1.18
CA GLU A 147 8.92 11.67 1.71
C GLU A 147 8.56 12.30 3.07
N ARG A 148 7.31 12.75 3.24
CA ARG A 148 6.81 13.27 4.52
C ARG A 148 6.80 12.19 5.61
N GLU A 149 6.30 10.99 5.31
CA GLU A 149 6.32 9.87 6.26
C GLU A 149 7.74 9.50 6.69
N ILE A 150 8.69 9.49 5.74
CA ILE A 150 10.10 9.20 6.02
C ILE A 150 10.70 10.25 6.97
N LYS A 151 10.38 11.54 6.77
CA LYS A 151 10.91 12.66 7.56
C LYS A 151 10.21 12.85 8.91
N ASN A 152 8.96 12.43 9.06
CA ASN A 152 8.19 12.60 10.29
C ASN A 152 8.83 11.88 11.50
N ASP A 153 8.49 12.33 12.72
CA ASP A 153 8.94 11.67 13.95
C ASP A 153 8.30 10.28 14.10
N LEU A 154 9.14 9.26 14.28
CA LEU A 154 8.72 7.86 14.33
C LEU A 154 7.79 7.58 15.52
N TYR A 155 8.05 8.18 16.67
CA TYR A 155 7.27 7.96 17.88
C TYR A 155 5.88 8.59 17.78
N THR A 156 5.79 9.73 17.08
CA THR A 156 4.52 10.36 16.73
C THR A 156 3.69 9.43 15.85
N ILE A 157 4.26 8.86 14.79
CA ILE A 157 3.56 7.90 13.92
C ILE A 157 3.14 6.65 14.70
N LEU A 158 4.03 6.08 15.52
CA LEU A 158 3.70 4.92 16.36
C LEU A 158 2.58 5.24 17.36
N GLY A 159 2.56 6.46 17.92
CA GLY A 159 1.48 6.94 18.76
C GLY A 159 0.15 7.07 18.00
N GLU A 160 0.18 7.51 16.74
CA GLU A 160 -1.01 7.53 15.89
C GLU A 160 -1.52 6.12 15.57
N ILE A 161 -0.62 5.19 15.22
CA ILE A 161 -0.95 3.77 15.02
C ILE A 161 -1.59 3.18 16.27
N ALA A 162 -1.00 3.42 17.44
CA ALA A 162 -1.57 2.99 18.71
C ALA A 162 -2.95 3.60 18.96
N TYR A 163 -3.09 4.91 18.72
CA TYR A 163 -4.33 5.63 18.95
C TYR A 163 -5.50 5.10 18.12
N GLU A 164 -5.23 4.71 16.87
CA GLU A 164 -6.20 4.20 15.91
C GLU A 164 -6.37 2.67 15.96
N SER A 165 -5.58 1.97 16.78
CA SER A 165 -5.66 0.51 16.90
C SER A 165 -6.96 0.05 17.56
N GLU A 166 -7.53 -1.06 17.06
CA GLU A 166 -8.61 -1.77 17.73
C GLU A 166 -8.19 -2.23 19.13
N TYR A 167 -6.90 -2.54 19.28
CA TYR A 167 -6.31 -2.93 20.55
C TYR A 167 -6.48 -1.85 21.62
N LEU A 168 -6.07 -0.61 21.32
CA LEU A 168 -6.25 0.49 22.27
C LEU A 168 -7.73 0.78 22.53
N THR A 169 -8.60 0.59 21.54
CA THR A 169 -10.05 0.75 21.71
C THR A 169 -10.57 -0.19 22.80
N LYS A 170 -10.16 -1.46 22.79
CA LYS A 170 -10.50 -2.43 23.85
C LYS A 170 -9.94 -2.04 25.22
N ILE A 171 -8.67 -1.59 25.28
CA ILE A 171 -8.09 -1.15 26.55
C ILE A 171 -8.85 0.08 27.10
N LYS A 172 -9.27 1.02 26.25
CA LYS A 172 -10.08 2.18 26.65
C LYS A 172 -11.45 1.77 27.21
N GLU A 173 -12.01 0.63 26.81
CA GLU A 173 -13.25 0.10 27.38
C GLU A 173 -13.03 -0.41 28.81
N GLU A 174 -11.90 -1.05 29.07
CA GLU A 174 -11.53 -1.60 30.38
C GLU A 174 -10.98 -0.54 31.36
N LYS A 175 -10.26 0.47 30.84
CA LYS A 175 -9.51 1.46 31.63
C LYS A 175 -9.93 2.88 31.26
N ASN A 176 -10.82 3.45 32.06
CA ASN A 176 -11.38 4.79 31.80
C ASN A 176 -10.34 5.92 31.74
N TRP A 177 -9.25 5.83 32.50
CA TRP A 177 -8.24 6.89 32.56
C TRP A 177 -7.46 7.04 31.23
N ILE A 178 -7.34 5.96 30.45
CA ILE A 178 -6.66 5.97 29.15
C ILE A 178 -7.41 6.81 28.11
N ARG A 179 -8.72 6.99 28.29
CA ARG A 179 -9.54 7.85 27.42
C ARG A 179 -9.10 9.33 27.48
N ALA A 180 -8.52 9.76 28.59
CA ALA A 180 -8.08 11.13 28.80
C ALA A 180 -6.64 11.40 28.31
N ILE A 181 -5.96 10.39 27.76
CA ILE A 181 -4.55 10.51 27.37
C ILE A 181 -4.41 11.08 25.96
N ASP A 182 -3.61 12.14 25.85
CA ASP A 182 -3.22 12.72 24.56
C ASP A 182 -2.50 11.69 23.67
N ARG A 183 -2.72 11.79 22.36
CA ARG A 183 -2.09 10.91 21.34
C ARG A 183 -0.57 10.76 21.53
N LYS A 184 0.11 11.86 21.83
CA LYS A 184 1.58 11.91 22.04
C LYS A 184 2.06 11.05 23.23
N ASN A 185 1.20 10.78 24.20
CA ASN A 185 1.53 10.06 25.43
C ASN A 185 1.03 8.61 25.43
N ILE A 186 0.41 8.16 24.33
CA ILE A 186 -0.30 6.87 24.33
C ILE A 186 0.64 5.67 24.46
N LEU A 187 1.84 5.75 23.88
CA LEU A 187 2.85 4.69 24.01
C LEU A 187 3.34 4.58 25.47
N LYS A 188 3.49 5.72 26.16
CA LYS A 188 3.84 5.75 27.58
C LYS A 188 2.74 5.12 28.44
N ALA A 189 1.49 5.45 28.15
CA ALA A 189 0.36 4.85 28.85
C ALA A 189 0.31 3.33 28.70
N LEU A 190 0.49 2.84 27.47
CA LEU A 190 0.55 1.40 27.19
C LEU A 190 1.69 0.72 27.94
N TYR A 191 2.85 1.38 28.08
CA TYR A 191 3.96 0.85 28.87
C TYR A 191 3.64 0.78 30.36
N LEU A 192 3.09 1.84 30.94
CA LEU A 192 2.74 1.89 32.37
C LEU A 192 1.68 0.82 32.75
N GLU A 193 0.82 0.44 31.81
CA GLU A 193 -0.15 -0.65 31.98
C GLU A 193 0.41 -2.04 31.66
N GLY A 194 1.68 -2.16 31.27
CA GLY A 194 2.28 -3.43 30.85
C GLY A 194 1.70 -4.00 29.55
N LYS A 195 1.13 -3.15 28.70
CA LYS A 195 0.40 -3.51 27.47
C LYS A 195 1.15 -3.16 26.18
N LEU A 196 2.33 -2.56 26.28
CA LEU A 196 3.15 -2.11 25.14
C LEU A 196 3.60 -3.27 24.25
N GLU A 197 4.14 -4.35 24.81
CA GLU A 197 4.63 -5.49 24.02
C GLU A 197 3.49 -6.17 23.25
N GLU A 198 2.33 -6.32 23.89
CA GLU A 198 1.13 -6.87 23.26
C GLU A 198 0.63 -5.97 22.12
N PHE A 199 0.66 -4.64 22.29
CA PHE A 199 0.39 -3.69 21.19
C PHE A 199 1.35 -3.88 20.01
N LEU A 200 2.66 -3.91 20.28
CA LEU A 200 3.69 -4.07 19.23
C LEU A 200 3.52 -5.40 18.49
N SER A 201 3.11 -6.46 19.20
CA SER A 201 2.81 -7.76 18.61
C SER A 201 1.56 -7.74 17.72
N GLN A 202 0.48 -7.09 18.16
CA GLN A 202 -0.77 -7.00 17.40
C GLN A 202 -0.62 -6.14 16.13
N GLU A 203 0.12 -5.03 16.20
CA GLU A 203 0.33 -4.12 15.08
C GLU A 203 1.63 -4.40 14.30
N LYS A 204 2.25 -5.58 14.52
CA LYS A 204 3.57 -5.93 13.95
C LYS A 204 3.66 -5.74 12.45
N ILE A 205 2.60 -6.01 11.70
CA ILE A 205 2.61 -5.85 10.24
C ILE A 205 2.73 -4.37 9.87
N LYS A 206 1.89 -3.50 10.45
CA LYS A 206 1.98 -2.04 10.22
C LYS A 206 3.35 -1.50 10.61
N ILE A 207 3.89 -1.94 11.75
CA ILE A 207 5.23 -1.54 12.21
C ILE A 207 6.30 -1.96 11.19
N ARG A 208 6.23 -3.18 10.63
CA ARG A 208 7.16 -3.63 9.58
C ARG A 208 7.08 -2.76 8.33
N TYR A 209 5.87 -2.40 7.86
CA TYR A 209 5.72 -1.47 6.73
C TYR A 209 6.28 -0.09 7.04
N LEU A 210 6.07 0.41 8.26
CA LEU A 210 6.62 1.70 8.69
C LEU A 210 8.13 1.70 8.65
N ILE A 211 8.76 0.65 9.16
CA ILE A 211 10.21 0.55 9.18
C ILE A 211 10.74 0.38 7.76
N ALA A 212 10.20 -0.57 6.99
CA ALA A 212 10.59 -0.79 5.60
C ALA A 212 10.44 0.47 4.73
N SER A 213 9.41 1.26 5.00
CA SER A 213 9.19 2.57 4.39
C SER A 213 10.32 3.55 4.72
N ARG A 214 10.61 3.72 6.01
CA ARG A 214 11.54 4.76 6.50
C ARG A 214 12.99 4.46 6.17
N THR A 215 13.37 3.19 6.19
CA THR A 215 14.71 2.72 5.86
C THR A 215 14.91 2.53 4.35
N LEU A 216 13.89 2.82 3.54
CA LEU A 216 13.86 2.59 2.08
C LEU A 216 14.08 1.13 1.69
N ILE A 217 13.97 0.18 2.63
CA ILE A 217 14.10 -1.25 2.35
C ILE A 217 12.97 -1.72 1.44
N PHE A 218 11.74 -1.19 1.63
CA PHE A 218 10.64 -1.47 0.70
C PHE A 218 11.03 -1.12 -0.73
N ASP A 219 11.55 0.11 -0.94
CA ASP A 219 11.86 0.64 -2.26
C ASP A 219 13.01 -0.15 -2.93
N LYS A 220 14.04 -0.51 -2.17
CA LYS A 220 15.12 -1.41 -2.64
C LYS A 220 14.59 -2.79 -3.06
N LEU A 221 13.73 -3.39 -2.24
CA LEU A 221 13.15 -4.70 -2.53
C LEU A 221 12.22 -4.63 -3.74
N LEU A 222 11.41 -3.59 -3.85
CA LEU A 222 10.49 -3.41 -4.97
C LEU A 222 11.24 -3.43 -6.31
N LEU A 223 12.32 -2.64 -6.43
CA LEU A 223 13.06 -2.58 -7.69
C LEU A 223 13.83 -3.87 -8.01
N THR A 224 14.15 -4.70 -7.02
CA THR A 224 14.95 -5.91 -7.24
C THR A 224 14.09 -7.17 -7.40
N LYS A 225 12.98 -7.26 -6.66
CA LYS A 225 12.14 -8.44 -6.54
C LYS A 225 10.75 -8.28 -7.15
N GLY A 226 10.26 -7.05 -7.30
CA GLY A 226 8.88 -6.76 -7.70
C GLY A 226 7.94 -6.65 -6.51
N ILE A 227 6.69 -6.27 -6.76
CA ILE A 227 5.70 -5.91 -5.73
C ILE A 227 5.39 -7.14 -4.85
N LYS A 228 5.01 -8.26 -5.46
CA LYS A 228 4.50 -9.43 -4.74
C LYS A 228 5.53 -9.99 -3.75
N GLU A 229 6.76 -10.17 -4.21
CA GLU A 229 7.86 -10.67 -3.39
C GLU A 229 8.25 -9.69 -2.27
N THR A 230 8.28 -8.39 -2.57
CA THR A 230 8.54 -7.34 -1.56
C THR A 230 7.52 -7.37 -0.42
N LEU A 231 6.23 -7.48 -0.76
CA LEU A 231 5.17 -7.53 0.24
C LEU A 231 5.28 -8.80 1.10
N ASN A 232 5.60 -9.95 0.48
CA ASN A 232 5.83 -11.19 1.23
C ASN A 232 7.04 -11.09 2.16
N ASP A 233 8.14 -10.48 1.70
CA ASP A 233 9.33 -10.28 2.52
C ASP A 233 9.07 -9.42 3.76
N ILE A 234 8.23 -8.39 3.62
CA ILE A 234 7.85 -7.51 4.73
C ILE A 234 6.90 -8.22 5.69
N LYS A 235 5.87 -8.90 5.17
CA LYS A 235 4.89 -9.61 6.00
C LYS A 235 5.50 -10.77 6.77
N ASP A 236 6.37 -11.54 6.12
CA ASP A 236 6.98 -12.73 6.72
C ASP A 236 8.32 -12.43 7.40
N LEU A 237 8.81 -11.19 7.31
CA LEU A 237 10.10 -10.75 7.84
C LEU A 237 11.27 -11.59 7.31
N LYS A 238 11.27 -11.89 6.00
CA LYS A 238 12.29 -12.72 5.34
C LYS A 238 13.57 -11.97 5.01
N ASN A 239 13.53 -10.63 5.01
CA ASN A 239 14.70 -9.81 4.75
C ASN A 239 15.46 -9.52 6.06
N GLU A 240 16.72 -9.93 6.14
CA GLU A 240 17.55 -9.77 7.36
C GLU A 240 17.83 -8.30 7.71
N GLU A 241 18.00 -7.41 6.72
CA GLU A 241 18.18 -5.97 6.96
C GLU A 241 16.94 -5.41 7.68
N LEU A 242 15.75 -5.72 7.18
CA LEU A 242 14.49 -5.31 7.80
C LEU A 242 14.31 -5.89 9.20
N LYS A 243 14.63 -7.18 9.37
CA LYS A 243 14.55 -7.86 10.67
C LYS A 243 15.42 -7.16 11.71
N ASN A 244 16.66 -6.85 11.38
CA ASN A 244 17.59 -6.13 12.25
C ASN A 244 17.05 -4.73 12.62
N GLU A 245 16.49 -4.00 11.66
CA GLU A 245 15.91 -2.68 11.92
C GLU A 245 14.65 -2.74 12.81
N VAL A 246 13.83 -3.78 12.67
CA VAL A 246 12.69 -4.05 13.56
C VAL A 246 13.13 -4.35 14.99
N GLU A 247 14.14 -5.19 15.15
CA GLU A 247 14.68 -5.55 16.47
C GLU A 247 15.33 -4.34 17.17
N LYS A 248 16.10 -3.53 16.43
CA LYS A 248 16.66 -2.27 16.93
C LYS A 248 15.57 -1.33 17.42
N LEU A 249 14.54 -1.10 16.60
CA LEU A 249 13.47 -0.17 16.96
C LEU A 249 12.69 -0.66 18.19
N THR A 250 12.37 -1.95 18.24
CA THR A 250 11.65 -2.53 19.40
C THR A 250 12.45 -2.31 20.69
N THR A 251 13.77 -2.49 20.63
CA THR A 251 14.68 -2.23 21.75
C THR A 251 14.73 -0.75 22.12
N GLU A 252 14.77 0.15 21.15
CA GLU A 252 14.77 1.60 21.38
C GLU A 252 13.48 2.10 21.99
N ILE A 253 12.32 1.61 21.54
CA ILE A 253 11.00 1.94 22.11
C ILE A 253 10.98 1.55 23.59
N ASN A 254 11.36 0.31 23.91
CA ASN A 254 11.36 -0.17 25.30
C ASN A 254 12.30 0.65 26.21
N LYS A 255 13.48 1.03 25.71
CA LYS A 255 14.39 1.93 26.44
C LYS A 255 13.77 3.32 26.62
N ARG A 256 13.31 3.94 25.54
CA ARG A 256 12.83 5.33 25.60
C ARG A 256 11.63 5.48 26.51
N VAL A 257 10.71 4.51 26.50
CA VAL A 257 9.51 4.59 27.34
C VAL A 257 9.80 4.26 28.81
N SER A 258 10.87 3.51 29.12
CA SER A 258 11.29 3.25 30.51
C SER A 258 12.05 4.40 31.19
N TYR A 259 12.65 5.32 30.41
CA TYR A 259 13.39 6.47 30.94
C TYR A 259 12.52 7.72 31.25
N PHE A 260 11.20 7.67 31.02
CA PHE A 260 10.26 8.77 31.28
C PHE A 260 9.24 8.42 32.37
#